data_AF-X1VZM0-F1
#
_entry.id   AF-X1VZM0-F1
#
_cell.length_a   1.000
_cell.length_b   1.000
_cell.length_c   1.000
_cell.angle_alpha   90.00
_cell.angle_beta   90.00
_cell.angle_gamma   90.00
#
_symmetry.space_group_name_H-M   'P 1'
#
loop_
_entity.id
_entity.type
_entity.pdbx_description
1 polymer ?
#
loop_
_entity_poly.entity_id
_entity_poly.type
_entity_poly.pdbx_seq_one_letter_code
_entity_poly.pdbx_strand_id
1 'polypeptide(L)'
;IIGCGNIGSLVLEKMRGFGMKILVCDPYLGKERYKELGIEHVHFDDILKESDIITIHVPVTEETRGMFHMDKFRLMKKSAVI
;
A
#
# COMPACT_ATOMS: atom_id res chain seq x y z
N ILE A 1 -0.70 1.23 -1.99
CA ILE A 1 -1.24 1.88 -0.78
C ILE A 1 -0.96 0.97 0.41
N ILE A 2 -0.29 1.49 1.45
CA ILE A 2 0.04 0.74 2.67
C ILE A 2 -0.84 1.26 3.80
N GLY A 3 -1.75 0.41 4.28
CA GLY A 3 -2.86 0.78 5.17
C GLY A 3 -4.08 1.24 4.38
N CYS A 4 -5.19 0.52 4.51
CA CYS A 4 -6.46 0.76 3.82
C CYS A 4 -7.61 1.05 4.82
N GLY A 5 -7.30 1.81 5.87
CA GLY A 5 -8.32 2.40 6.75
C GLY A 5 -9.07 3.56 6.08
N ASN A 6 -9.57 4.50 6.88
CA ASN A 6 -10.38 5.64 6.40
C ASN A 6 -9.64 6.47 5.34
N ILE A 7 -8.38 6.84 5.60
CA ILE A 7 -7.59 7.69 4.68
C ILE A 7 -7.15 6.90 3.45
N GLY A 8 -6.60 5.69 3.65
CA GLY A 8 -6.17 4.83 2.54
C GLY A 8 -7.29 4.52 1.55
N SER A 9 -8.51 4.28 2.04
CA SER A 9 -9.70 4.08 1.20
C SER A 9 -10.06 5.33 0.38
N LEU A 10 -9.96 6.53 0.97
CA LEU A 10 -10.24 7.78 0.24
C LEU A 10 -9.18 8.11 -0.83
N VAL A 11 -7.93 7.71 -0.60
CA VAL A 11 -6.86 7.81 -1.59
C VAL A 11 -7.10 6.81 -2.72
N LEU A 12 -7.42 5.56 -2.39
CA LEU A 12 -7.77 4.50 -3.34
C LEU A 12 -8.87 4.96 -4.30
N GLU A 13 -9.98 5.50 -3.79
CA GLU A 13 -11.08 5.99 -4.62
C GLU A 13 -10.64 7.10 -5.59
N LYS A 14 -9.76 8.01 -5.17
CA LYS A 14 -9.22 9.06 -6.05
C LYS A 14 -8.30 8.50 -7.11
N MET A 15 -7.43 7.56 -6.74
CA MET A 15 -6.46 6.96 -7.65
C MET A 15 -7.13 6.11 -8.74
N ARG A 16 -8.30 5.52 -8.47
CA ARG A 16 -9.08 4.82 -9.50
C ARG A 16 -9.44 5.70 -10.68
N GLY A 17 -9.72 6.99 -10.44
CA GLY A 17 -10.02 7.96 -11.50
C GLY A 17 -8.87 8.20 -12.47
N PHE A 18 -7.64 7.89 -12.06
CA PHE A 18 -6.44 8.02 -12.89
C PHE A 18 -6.08 6.74 -13.68
N GLY A 19 -6.92 5.68 -13.60
CA GLY A 19 -6.68 4.42 -14.31
C GLY A 19 -5.47 3.63 -13.80
N MET A 20 -5.04 3.88 -12.56
CA MET A 20 -3.89 3.19 -11.97
C MET A 20 -4.24 1.74 -11.58
N LYS A 21 -3.27 0.81 -11.72
CA LYS A 21 -3.34 -0.49 -11.04
C LYS A 21 -3.12 -0.25 -9.54
N ILE A 22 -4.11 -0.58 -8.71
CA ILE A 22 -4.03 -0.34 -7.26
C ILE A 22 -3.70 -1.64 -6.54
N LEU A 23 -2.56 -1.62 -5.84
CA LEU A 23 -2.14 -2.65 -4.90
C LEU A 23 -2.34 -2.16 -3.46
N VAL A 24 -2.81 -3.04 -2.58
CA VAL A 24 -3.05 -2.74 -1.17
C VAL A 24 -2.35 -3.74 -0.28
N CYS A 25 -1.62 -3.22 0.72
CA CYS A 25 -1.07 -3.99 1.81
C CYS A 25 -1.69 -3.50 3.12
N ASP A 26 -2.56 -4.31 3.72
CA ASP A 26 -3.16 -4.05 5.04
C ASP A 26 -3.47 -5.40 5.73
N PRO A 27 -2.68 -5.79 6.75
CA PRO A 27 -2.85 -7.08 7.40
C PRO A 27 -4.17 -7.20 8.18
N TYR A 28 -4.83 -6.09 8.48
CA TYR A 28 -6.08 -6.05 9.25
C TYR A 28 -7.33 -5.99 8.38
N LEU A 29 -7.17 -5.84 7.06
CA LEU A 29 -8.30 -5.77 6.14
C LEU A 29 -8.84 -7.19 5.84
N GLY A 30 -10.15 -7.39 5.99
CA GLY A 30 -10.79 -8.66 5.70
C GLY A 30 -10.90 -8.96 4.19
N LYS A 31 -10.94 -10.24 3.82
CA LYS A 31 -11.10 -10.71 2.43
C LYS A 31 -12.33 -10.13 1.72
N GLU A 32 -13.43 -9.91 2.44
CA GLU A 32 -14.66 -9.33 1.90
C GLU A 32 -14.43 -7.89 1.44
N ARG A 33 -13.68 -7.12 2.24
CA ARG A 33 -13.39 -5.72 1.95
C ARG A 33 -12.49 -5.55 0.73
N TYR A 34 -11.56 -6.47 0.49
CA TYR A 34 -10.77 -6.51 -0.76
C TYR A 34 -11.65 -6.70 -1.99
N LYS A 35 -12.66 -7.59 -1.90
CA LYS A 35 -13.60 -7.84 -3.00
C LYS A 35 -14.51 -6.64 -3.25
N GLU A 36 -15.07 -6.04 -2.21
CA GLU A 36 -15.90 -4.82 -2.32
C GLU A 36 -15.14 -3.68 -2.98
N LEU A 37 -13.87 -3.53 -2.63
CA LEU A 37 -13.00 -2.50 -3.17
C LEU A 37 -12.31 -2.93 -4.49
N GLY A 38 -12.60 -4.11 -5.04
CA GLY A 38 -11.99 -4.56 -6.29
C GLY A 38 -10.46 -4.45 -6.33
N ILE A 39 -9.80 -4.67 -5.19
CA ILE A 39 -8.36 -4.52 -5.02
C ILE A 39 -7.70 -5.86 -4.72
N GLU A 40 -6.45 -5.97 -5.15
CA GLU A 40 -5.60 -7.12 -4.86
C GLU A 40 -4.85 -6.87 -3.54
N HIS A 41 -4.97 -7.82 -2.61
CA HIS A 41 -4.11 -7.86 -1.44
C HIS A 41 -2.74 -8.39 -1.83
N VAL A 42 -1.70 -7.66 -1.49
CA VAL A 42 -0.31 -8.06 -1.70
C VAL A 42 0.49 -7.95 -0.41
N HIS A 43 1.53 -8.76 -0.28
CA HIS A 43 2.45 -8.67 0.84
C HIS A 43 3.30 -7.39 0.75
N PHE A 44 3.84 -6.98 1.90
CA PHE A 44 4.63 -5.75 2.00
C PHE A 44 5.81 -5.71 1.03
N ASP A 45 6.55 -6.81 0.87
CA ASP A 45 7.71 -6.82 -0.02
C ASP A 45 7.33 -6.81 -1.51
N ASP A 46 6.15 -7.34 -1.85
CA ASP A 46 5.66 -7.38 -3.23
C ASP A 46 5.16 -6.00 -3.66
N ILE A 47 4.44 -5.31 -2.77
CA ILE A 47 3.99 -3.94 -3.06
C ILE A 47 5.18 -2.99 -3.27
N LEU A 48 6.29 -3.17 -2.56
CA LEU A 48 7.50 -2.36 -2.76
C LEU A 48 8.10 -2.58 -4.16
N LYS A 49 8.18 -3.83 -4.61
CA LYS A 49 8.77 -4.20 -5.92
C LYS A 49 7.92 -3.74 -7.10
N GLU A 50 6.60 -3.80 -6.96
CA GLU A 50 5.67 -3.53 -8.07
C GLU A 50 5.27 -2.06 -8.20
N SER A 51 5.30 -1.29 -7.12
CA SER A 51 4.70 0.06 -7.11
C SER A 51 5.61 1.13 -7.72
N ASP A 52 5.04 1.97 -8.58
CA ASP A 52 5.66 3.22 -9.04
C ASP A 52 5.41 4.38 -8.07
N ILE A 53 4.28 4.35 -7.35
CA ILE A 53 3.92 5.32 -6.31
C ILE A 53 3.45 4.54 -5.08
N ILE A 54 4.01 4.86 -3.93
CA ILE A 54 3.66 4.27 -2.64
C ILE A 54 3.13 5.39 -1.74
N THR A 55 2.03 5.13 -1.05
CA THR A 55 1.47 6.05 -0.06
C THR A 55 1.28 5.31 1.26
N ILE A 56 1.66 5.95 2.36
CA ILE A 56 1.65 5.34 3.70
C ILE A 56 0.51 5.93 4.52
N HIS A 57 -0.39 5.08 4.99
CA HIS A 57 -1.57 5.44 5.78
C HIS A 57 -1.76 4.51 6.99
N VAL A 58 -0.65 3.99 7.53
CA VAL A 58 -0.64 3.22 8.79
C VAL A 58 -0.25 4.13 9.96
N PRO A 59 -0.82 3.92 11.15
CA PRO A 59 -0.36 4.61 12.35
C PRO A 59 1.06 4.16 12.71
N VAL A 60 1.79 5.01 13.44
CA VAL A 60 3.08 4.64 14.02
C VAL A 60 2.85 3.80 15.27
N THR A 61 3.26 2.54 15.22
CA THR A 61 3.25 1.56 16.33
C THR A 61 4.65 0.96 16.47
N GLU A 62 4.88 0.10 17.45
CA GLU A 62 6.14 -0.66 17.56
C GLU A 62 6.37 -1.57 16.34
N GLU A 63 5.30 -2.06 15.70
CA GLU A 63 5.36 -2.93 14.53
C GLU A 63 5.67 -2.15 13.23
N THR A 64 5.17 -0.92 13.10
CA THR A 64 5.33 -0.11 11.89
C THR A 64 6.52 0.85 11.96
N ARG A 65 7.06 1.11 13.16
CA ARG A 65 8.26 1.93 13.35
C ARG A 65 9.47 1.23 12.73
N GLY A 66 10.14 1.93 11.82
CA GLY A 66 11.30 1.37 11.10
C GLY A 66 10.94 0.33 10.03
N MET A 67 9.64 0.12 9.75
CA MET A 67 9.18 -0.76 8.68
C MET A 67 9.80 -0.37 7.32
N PHE A 68 10.06 0.92 7.11
CA PHE A 68 10.88 1.42 6.01
C PHE A 68 12.32 1.66 6.47
N HIS A 69 13.21 0.77 6.04
CA HIS A 69 14.65 0.84 6.26
C HIS A 69 15.39 0.55 4.94
N MET A 70 16.71 0.69 4.95
CA MET A 70 17.54 0.62 3.73
C MET A 70 17.26 -0.63 2.88
N ASP A 71 17.12 -1.80 3.49
CA ASP A 71 16.85 -3.04 2.74
C ASP A 71 15.46 -3.05 2.07
N LYS A 72 14.46 -2.38 2.66
CA LYS A 72 13.14 -2.21 2.03
C LYS A 72 13.19 -1.19 0.89
N PHE A 73 13.93 -0.09 1.06
CA PHE A 73 14.14 0.86 -0.03
C PHE A 73 14.86 0.23 -1.23
N ARG A 74 15.75 -0.75 -1.00
CA ARG A 74 16.42 -1.52 -2.07
C ARG A 74 15.46 -2.40 -2.88
N LEU A 75 14.30 -2.77 -2.34
CA LEU A 75 13.29 -3.53 -3.06
C LEU A 75 12.46 -2.68 -4.02
N MET A 76 12.43 -1.36 -3.82
CA MET A 76 11.62 -0.45 -4.62
C MET A 76 12.19 -0.26 -6.03
N LYS A 77 11.32 0.06 -6.98
CA LYS A 77 11.77 0.54 -8.29
C LYS A 77 12.61 1.81 -8.09
N LYS A 78 13.68 1.96 -8.87
CA LYS A 78 14.56 3.15 -8.80
C LYS A 78 13.83 4.47 -9.08
N SER A 79 12.75 4.40 -9.86
CA SER A 79 11.88 5.53 -10.19
C SER A 79 10.70 5.69 -9.23
N ALA A 80 10.56 4.81 -8.23
CA ALA A 80 9.41 4.85 -7.33
C ALA A 80 9.42 6.13 -6.49
N VAL A 81 8.22 6.66 -6.27
CA VAL A 81 7.98 7.78 -5.35
C VAL A 81 7.26 7.24 -4.12
N ILE A 82 7.71 7.66 -2.93
CA ILE A 82 7.10 7.28 -1.64
C ILE A 82 6.99 8.49 -0.72
#